data_AF-A0A8K0GFW2-F1
#
_entry.id   AF-A0A8K0GFW2-F1
#
_cell.length_a   1.000
_cell.length_b   1.000
_cell.length_c   1.000
_cell.angle_alpha   90.00
_cell.angle_beta   90.00
_cell.angle_gamma   90.00
#
_symmetry.space_group_name_H-M   'P 1'
#
loop_
_entity.id
_entity.type
_entity.pdbx_description
1 polymer ?
#
loop_
_entity_poly.entity_id
_entity_poly.type
_entity_poly.pdbx_seq_one_letter_code
_entity_poly.pdbx_strand_id
1 'polypeptide(L)'
;MIENKQNLWELGDETQGDLLFYGYRDPILQWKDAIIPIVFDTIYTEEQREWIMKSLMEITSRSCIKFIPPLKGERDYVFITHHKKGCSSYIGKRGGLQILNLTPSKPGTDCFQTSVIVHEFLHVLGFIHQQSVPNRDDYVHILYDNIKPGKKKDFEKHVGSGKILNEEYDFLSIMHYSPYAKSKNGEKTIIPKNSSIVLKKNTKLSKMDVEKINKAYCNKPVPTSTTQDKIVINGSRSKTRASKL
;
A
#
# COMPACT_ATOMS: atom_id res chain seq x y z
N MET A 1 16.47 25.54 1.52
CA MET A 1 15.85 25.29 2.84
C MET A 1 14.40 24.74 2.78
N ILE A 2 13.73 24.66 1.62
CA ILE A 2 12.35 24.11 1.51
C ILE A 2 12.34 22.56 1.44
N GLU A 3 13.36 21.95 0.84
CA GLU A 3 13.44 20.48 0.65
C GLU A 3 13.42 19.70 1.96
N ASN A 4 14.06 20.19 3.02
CA ASN A 4 14.07 19.53 4.34
C ASN A 4 12.68 19.46 5.00
N LYS A 5 11.69 20.21 4.51
CA LYS A 5 10.31 20.20 5.03
C LYS A 5 9.40 19.20 4.32
N GLN A 6 9.84 18.65 3.18
CA GLN A 6 9.08 17.72 2.34
C GLN A 6 9.54 16.27 2.55
N ASN A 7 8.69 15.32 2.19
CA ASN A 7 9.11 13.93 2.06
C ASN A 7 9.83 13.70 0.72
N LEU A 8 10.67 12.67 0.65
CA LEU A 8 11.44 12.40 -0.56
C LEU A 8 10.54 12.03 -1.76
N TRP A 9 9.50 11.23 -1.53
CA TRP A 9 8.52 10.84 -2.55
C TRP A 9 7.77 12.04 -3.16
N GLU A 10 7.62 13.13 -2.40
CA GLU A 10 7.03 14.38 -2.89
C GLU A 10 7.92 15.13 -3.88
N LEU A 11 9.20 14.78 -4.01
CA LEU A 11 10.14 15.50 -4.87
C LEU A 11 10.25 14.92 -6.29
N GLY A 12 9.71 13.73 -6.52
CA GLY A 12 9.79 13.08 -7.83
C GLY A 12 8.89 13.71 -8.91
N ASP A 13 9.15 13.29 -10.14
CA ASP A 13 8.47 13.75 -11.35
C ASP A 13 7.38 12.80 -11.87
N GLU A 14 7.24 11.64 -11.25
CA GLU A 14 6.14 10.71 -11.52
C GLU A 14 4.79 11.31 -11.07
N THR A 15 3.69 10.64 -11.39
CA THR A 15 2.35 11.08 -10.99
C THR A 15 2.26 11.14 -9.47
N GLN A 16 1.80 12.25 -8.89
CA GLN A 16 1.84 12.43 -7.44
C GLN A 16 3.26 12.19 -6.86
N GLY A 17 4.30 12.55 -7.60
CA GLY A 17 5.69 12.43 -7.17
C GLY A 17 6.33 11.07 -7.41
N ASP A 18 5.64 9.97 -7.11
CA ASP A 18 6.22 8.62 -7.02
C ASP A 18 5.32 7.50 -7.60
N LEU A 19 4.16 7.83 -8.21
CA LEU A 19 3.30 6.83 -8.83
C LEU A 19 3.64 6.66 -10.31
N LEU A 20 4.09 5.45 -10.67
CA LEU A 20 4.39 5.09 -12.06
C LEU A 20 3.15 5.24 -12.96
N PHE A 21 3.36 5.63 -14.23
CA PHE A 21 2.29 5.90 -15.22
C PHE A 21 1.25 4.76 -15.31
N TYR A 22 -0.05 5.09 -15.36
CA TYR A 22 -1.17 4.16 -15.05
C TYR A 22 -1.08 3.53 -13.66
N GLY A 23 -0.65 4.29 -12.66
CA GLY A 23 -0.56 3.85 -11.26
C GLY A 23 -1.89 3.43 -10.67
N TYR A 24 -2.98 3.75 -11.36
CA TYR A 24 -4.34 3.47 -10.97
C TYR A 24 -4.96 2.34 -11.82
N ARG A 25 -5.44 1.30 -11.13
CA ARG A 25 -6.44 0.34 -11.65
C ARG A 25 -7.68 0.42 -10.76
N ASP A 26 -8.85 0.45 -11.39
CA ASP A 26 -10.14 0.30 -10.72
C ASP A 26 -10.73 -1.07 -11.07
N PRO A 27 -11.08 -1.93 -10.10
CA PRO A 27 -10.75 -1.78 -8.67
C PRO A 27 -9.26 -1.98 -8.41
N ILE A 28 -8.77 -1.41 -7.29
CA ILE A 28 -7.42 -1.69 -6.80
C ILE A 28 -7.37 -3.16 -6.39
N LEU A 29 -6.57 -3.96 -7.12
CA LEU A 29 -6.46 -5.39 -6.86
C LEU A 29 -5.53 -5.65 -5.67
N GLN A 30 -5.92 -6.60 -4.84
CA GLN A 30 -5.15 -7.02 -3.67
C GLN A 30 -4.32 -8.27 -3.98
N TRP A 31 -3.22 -8.42 -3.25
CA TRP A 31 -2.42 -9.65 -3.24
C TRP A 31 -3.17 -10.78 -2.52
N LYS A 32 -3.10 -11.99 -3.10
CA LYS A 32 -3.76 -13.16 -2.53
C LYS A 32 -3.06 -13.54 -1.21
N ASP A 33 -3.84 -13.96 -0.21
CA ASP A 33 -3.35 -14.48 1.07
C ASP A 33 -2.33 -13.60 1.81
N ALA A 34 -2.32 -12.29 1.53
CA ALA A 34 -1.37 -11.33 2.09
C ALA A 34 0.11 -11.65 1.75
N ILE A 35 0.34 -12.40 0.67
CA ILE A 35 1.67 -12.80 0.21
C ILE A 35 2.06 -11.95 -1.00
N ILE A 36 3.21 -11.29 -0.90
CA ILE A 36 3.79 -10.46 -1.96
C ILE A 36 5.14 -11.06 -2.34
N PRO A 37 5.20 -11.78 -3.47
CA PRO A 37 6.45 -12.23 -4.04
C PRO A 37 7.33 -11.05 -4.46
N ILE A 38 8.60 -11.04 -4.05
CA ILE A 38 9.57 -10.00 -4.39
C ILE A 38 10.83 -10.60 -5.02
N VAL A 39 11.40 -9.88 -5.97
CA VAL A 39 12.68 -10.21 -6.62
C VAL A 39 13.51 -8.93 -6.69
N PHE A 40 14.79 -9.03 -6.32
CA PHE A 40 15.74 -7.92 -6.42
C PHE A 40 16.52 -8.00 -7.73
N ASP A 41 16.68 -6.86 -8.38
CA ASP A 41 17.68 -6.68 -9.43
C ASP A 41 19.08 -7.07 -8.91
N THR A 42 19.88 -7.69 -9.76
CA THR A 42 21.25 -8.13 -9.44
C THR A 42 22.18 -7.00 -9.04
N ILE A 43 21.85 -5.74 -9.37
CA ILE A 43 22.67 -4.59 -8.98
C ILE A 43 22.70 -4.33 -7.47
N TYR A 44 21.63 -4.70 -6.74
CA TYR A 44 21.56 -4.41 -5.32
C TYR A 44 22.51 -5.31 -4.54
N THR A 45 23.36 -4.69 -3.72
CA THR A 45 24.27 -5.41 -2.83
C THR A 45 23.51 -6.19 -1.77
N GLU A 46 24.16 -7.15 -1.11
CA GLU A 46 23.53 -7.90 -0.02
C GLU A 46 23.10 -6.97 1.12
N GLU A 47 23.95 -6.01 1.51
CA GLU A 47 23.62 -5.00 2.52
C GLU A 47 22.34 -4.21 2.16
N GLN A 48 22.19 -3.84 0.89
CA GLN A 48 21.01 -3.13 0.40
C GLN A 48 19.76 -4.01 0.46
N ARG A 49 19.86 -5.28 0.05
CA ARG A 49 18.76 -6.25 0.11
C ARG A 49 18.32 -6.51 1.54
N GLU A 50 19.27 -6.76 2.44
CA GLU A 50 19.02 -6.93 3.88
C GLU A 50 18.36 -5.70 4.49
N TRP A 51 18.82 -4.49 4.12
CA TRP A 51 18.24 -3.25 4.62
C TRP A 51 16.80 -3.04 4.16
N ILE A 52 16.49 -3.38 2.90
CA ILE A 52 15.11 -3.37 2.40
C ILE A 52 14.26 -4.35 3.20
N MET A 53 14.71 -5.60 3.34
CA MET A 53 13.98 -6.62 4.11
C MET A 53 13.76 -6.22 5.56
N LYS A 54 14.77 -5.64 6.21
CA LYS A 54 14.67 -5.10 7.57
C LYS A 54 13.67 -3.94 7.65
N SER A 55 13.67 -3.03 6.68
CA SER A 55 12.70 -1.94 6.63
C SER A 55 11.26 -2.45 6.49
N LEU A 56 11.06 -3.52 5.72
CA LEU A 56 9.75 -4.17 5.57
C LEU A 56 9.25 -4.84 6.85
N MET A 57 10.11 -5.09 7.84
CA MET A 57 9.67 -5.55 9.17
C MET A 57 8.75 -4.56 9.87
N GLU A 58 8.82 -3.27 9.53
CA GLU A 58 7.85 -2.27 10.01
C GLU A 58 6.42 -2.65 9.63
N ILE A 59 6.20 -3.26 8.46
CA ILE A 59 4.89 -3.72 8.02
C ILE A 59 4.60 -5.11 8.59
N THR A 60 5.53 -6.05 8.43
CA THR A 60 5.26 -7.48 8.72
C THR A 60 5.20 -7.80 10.21
N SER A 61 5.85 -7.04 11.09
CA SER A 61 5.76 -7.24 12.54
C SER A 61 4.41 -6.83 13.15
N ARG A 62 3.60 -6.06 12.41
CA ARG A 62 2.33 -5.49 12.87
C ARG A 62 1.14 -5.91 12.00
N SER A 63 1.36 -6.83 11.07
CA SER A 63 0.34 -7.33 10.16
C SER A 63 0.60 -8.78 9.74
N CYS A 64 -0.32 -9.37 8.98
CA CYS A 64 -0.15 -10.68 8.38
C CYS A 64 0.58 -10.66 7.03
N ILE A 65 1.01 -9.49 6.56
CA ILE A 65 1.70 -9.33 5.28
C ILE A 65 3.00 -10.13 5.29
N LYS A 66 3.28 -10.82 4.18
CA LYS A 66 4.52 -11.58 3.97
C LYS A 66 5.17 -11.17 2.66
N PHE A 67 6.44 -10.75 2.74
CA PHE A 67 7.30 -10.56 1.58
C PHE A 67 8.21 -11.78 1.44
N ILE A 68 8.11 -12.50 0.32
CA ILE A 68 8.83 -13.76 0.11
C ILE A 68 9.41 -13.83 -1.31
N PRO A 69 10.41 -14.67 -1.57
CA PRO A 69 10.77 -15.01 -2.95
C PRO A 69 9.60 -15.68 -3.69
N PRO A 70 9.45 -15.47 -5.01
CA PRO A 70 8.41 -16.12 -5.79
C PRO A 70 8.55 -17.64 -5.79
N LEU A 71 7.41 -18.34 -5.70
CA LEU A 71 7.36 -19.78 -5.90
C LEU A 71 7.66 -20.13 -7.36
N LYS A 72 8.07 -21.38 -7.62
CA LYS A 72 8.32 -21.85 -8.99
C LYS A 72 7.06 -21.69 -9.83
N GLY A 73 7.16 -20.94 -10.92
CA GLY A 73 6.05 -20.67 -11.85
C GLY A 73 5.13 -19.53 -11.43
N GLU A 74 5.38 -18.87 -10.29
CA GLU A 74 4.70 -17.63 -9.94
C GLU A 74 5.00 -16.56 -10.99
N ARG A 75 3.93 -15.93 -11.49
CA ARG A 75 4.02 -14.89 -12.53
C ARG A 75 3.78 -13.51 -11.96
N ASP A 76 3.12 -13.43 -10.81
CA ASP A 76 2.76 -12.18 -10.15
C ASP A 76 3.80 -11.88 -9.06
N TYR A 77 4.71 -10.95 -9.33
CA TYR A 77 5.73 -10.55 -8.35
C TYR A 77 6.16 -9.09 -8.55
N VAL A 78 6.69 -8.51 -7.48
CA VAL A 78 7.32 -7.19 -7.50
C VAL A 78 8.79 -7.35 -7.82
N PHE A 79 9.22 -6.78 -8.94
CA PHE A 79 10.63 -6.66 -9.28
C PHE A 79 11.15 -5.30 -8.79
N ILE A 80 12.01 -5.35 -7.77
CA ILE A 80 12.66 -4.17 -7.19
C ILE A 80 13.85 -3.84 -8.09
N THR A 81 13.82 -2.65 -8.71
CA THR A 81 14.79 -2.23 -9.73
C THR A 81 15.13 -0.73 -9.64
N HIS A 82 15.96 -0.26 -10.55
CA HIS A 82 16.56 1.07 -10.57
C HIS A 82 16.48 1.73 -11.96
N HIS A 83 15.58 1.25 -12.84
CA HIS A 83 15.44 1.73 -14.21
C HIS A 83 15.08 3.22 -14.33
N LYS A 84 14.49 3.80 -13.28
CA LYS A 84 14.16 5.23 -13.19
C LYS A 84 14.92 5.89 -12.04
N LYS A 85 15.10 7.21 -12.13
CA LYS A 85 15.57 8.01 -11.00
C LYS A 85 14.47 8.17 -9.97
N GLY A 86 14.86 8.25 -8.69
CA GLY A 86 13.94 8.39 -7.57
C GLY A 86 13.38 7.06 -7.07
N CYS A 87 12.29 7.17 -6.32
CA CYS A 87 11.59 6.08 -5.68
C CYS A 87 10.16 6.11 -6.23
N SER A 88 9.65 4.98 -6.70
CA SER A 88 8.30 4.93 -7.26
C SER A 88 7.74 3.52 -7.33
N SER A 89 6.42 3.42 -7.33
CA SER A 89 5.70 2.15 -7.33
C SER A 89 4.39 2.23 -8.09
N TYR A 90 3.78 1.07 -8.33
CA TYR A 90 2.39 0.95 -8.75
C TYR A 90 1.48 0.76 -7.53
N ILE A 91 0.21 1.15 -7.66
CA ILE A 91 -0.78 0.92 -6.61
C ILE A 91 -1.38 -0.49 -6.76
N GLY A 92 -1.22 -1.31 -5.73
CA GLY A 92 -1.80 -2.64 -5.63
C GLY A 92 -1.17 -3.67 -6.57
N LYS A 93 -1.85 -4.82 -6.70
CA LYS A 93 -1.45 -5.90 -7.59
C LYS A 93 -1.81 -5.58 -9.04
N ARG A 94 -0.86 -5.70 -9.97
CA ARG A 94 -1.12 -5.54 -11.42
C ARG A 94 -1.26 -6.86 -12.18
N GLY A 95 -0.80 -7.96 -11.61
CA GLY A 95 -0.67 -9.21 -12.35
C GLY A 95 0.51 -9.17 -13.31
N GLY A 96 1.17 -10.31 -13.50
CA GLY A 96 2.50 -10.38 -14.06
C GLY A 96 3.56 -9.71 -13.18
N LEU A 97 4.76 -9.55 -13.75
CA LEU A 97 5.84 -8.76 -13.18
C LEU A 97 5.39 -7.30 -13.08
N GLN A 98 5.48 -6.71 -11.89
CA GLN A 98 5.34 -5.27 -11.69
C GLN A 98 6.60 -4.68 -11.08
N ILE A 99 6.96 -3.48 -11.49
CA ILE A 99 8.18 -2.81 -11.03
C ILE A 99 7.88 -2.00 -9.77
N LEU A 100 8.80 -2.06 -8.82
CA LEU A 100 9.00 -1.04 -7.78
C LEU A 100 10.42 -0.48 -7.97
N ASN A 101 10.55 0.83 -8.11
CA ASN A 101 11.82 1.47 -8.39
C ASN A 101 12.41 2.07 -7.10
N LEU A 102 13.64 1.70 -6.75
CA LEU A 102 14.43 2.34 -5.70
C LEU A 102 15.81 2.65 -6.24
N THR A 103 16.12 3.93 -6.48
CA THR A 103 17.48 4.31 -6.87
C THR A 103 18.49 3.84 -5.80
N PRO A 104 19.50 3.04 -6.15
CA PRO A 104 20.49 2.54 -5.20
C PRO A 104 21.18 3.68 -4.46
N SER A 105 21.22 3.59 -3.14
CA SER A 105 21.90 4.53 -2.26
C SER A 105 22.40 3.80 -1.01
N LYS A 106 23.11 4.53 -0.14
CA LYS A 106 23.53 3.99 1.15
C LYS A 106 22.29 3.70 2.01
N PRO A 107 22.26 2.58 2.77
CA PRO A 107 21.25 2.34 3.80
C PRO A 107 20.97 3.59 4.66
N GLY A 108 19.70 3.97 4.76
CA GLY A 108 19.27 5.14 5.52
C GLY A 108 19.31 6.47 4.77
N THR A 109 19.74 6.52 3.50
CA THR A 109 19.70 7.75 2.67
C THR A 109 18.81 7.57 1.45
N ASP A 110 18.28 8.67 0.91
CA ASP A 110 17.49 8.69 -0.33
C ASP A 110 16.39 7.62 -0.30
N CYS A 111 16.27 6.80 -1.36
CA CYS A 111 15.26 5.74 -1.45
C CYS A 111 15.46 4.61 -0.42
N PHE A 112 16.64 4.53 0.20
CA PHE A 112 16.97 3.54 1.23
C PHE A 112 16.67 4.03 2.65
N GLN A 113 16.01 5.18 2.81
CA GLN A 113 15.37 5.50 4.09
C GLN A 113 14.24 4.49 4.37
N THR A 114 14.19 3.95 5.59
CA THR A 114 13.13 2.99 5.99
C THR A 114 11.73 3.55 5.74
N SER A 115 11.50 4.84 6.00
CA SER A 115 10.22 5.49 5.73
C SER A 115 9.82 5.47 4.26
N VAL A 116 10.79 5.63 3.34
CA VAL A 116 10.55 5.63 1.90
C VAL A 116 10.26 4.21 1.43
N ILE A 117 11.06 3.22 1.83
CA ILE A 117 10.82 1.81 1.51
C ILE A 117 9.41 1.39 1.98
N VAL A 118 9.05 1.73 3.22
CA VAL A 118 7.72 1.42 3.75
C VAL A 118 6.62 2.10 2.94
N HIS A 119 6.78 3.39 2.59
CA HIS A 119 5.83 4.13 1.76
C HIS A 119 5.59 3.46 0.38
N GLU A 120 6.66 3.14 -0.35
CA GLU A 120 6.56 2.50 -1.66
C GLU A 120 5.92 1.11 -1.59
N PHE A 121 6.15 0.37 -0.50
CA PHE A 121 5.51 -0.92 -0.29
C PHE A 121 4.06 -0.81 0.19
N LEU A 122 3.65 0.30 0.81
CA LEU A 122 2.23 0.59 1.01
C LEU A 122 1.52 0.82 -0.34
N HIS A 123 2.17 1.48 -1.30
CA HIS A 123 1.66 1.53 -2.67
C HIS A 123 1.49 0.12 -3.27
N VAL A 124 2.49 -0.76 -3.14
CA VAL A 124 2.37 -2.17 -3.58
C VAL A 124 1.15 -2.88 -2.96
N LEU A 125 0.83 -2.57 -1.71
CA LEU A 125 -0.33 -3.13 -1.00
C LEU A 125 -1.67 -2.52 -1.45
N GLY A 126 -1.66 -1.45 -2.23
CA GLY A 126 -2.86 -0.80 -2.75
C GLY A 126 -3.24 0.49 -2.04
N PHE A 127 -2.38 1.02 -1.17
CA PHE A 127 -2.61 2.30 -0.52
C PHE A 127 -2.29 3.45 -1.48
N ILE A 128 -3.17 4.44 -1.49
CA ILE A 128 -2.95 5.69 -2.20
C ILE A 128 -2.46 6.75 -1.21
N HIS A 129 -2.02 7.87 -1.74
CA HIS A 129 -1.76 9.04 -0.93
C HIS A 129 -3.00 9.52 -0.16
N GLN A 130 -2.82 9.82 1.13
CA GLN A 130 -3.90 10.20 2.03
C GLN A 130 -4.50 11.57 1.66
N GLN A 131 -3.73 12.52 1.12
CA GLN A 131 -4.28 13.81 0.64
C GLN A 131 -5.11 13.69 -0.65
N SER A 132 -5.11 12.52 -1.26
CA SER A 132 -5.79 12.24 -2.53
C SER A 132 -7.00 11.32 -2.34
N VAL A 133 -7.39 10.96 -1.11
CA VAL A 133 -8.62 10.19 -0.88
C VAL A 133 -9.87 11.02 -1.26
N PRO A 134 -10.99 10.37 -1.65
CA PRO A 134 -12.18 11.09 -2.15
C PRO A 134 -12.77 12.13 -1.17
N ASN A 135 -12.75 11.81 0.13
CA ASN A 135 -13.30 12.65 1.20
C ASN A 135 -12.29 13.66 1.78
N ARG A 136 -11.09 13.83 1.20
CA ARG A 136 -10.03 14.69 1.79
C ARG A 136 -10.48 16.14 2.00
N ASP A 137 -11.38 16.64 1.16
CA ASP A 137 -11.89 18.01 1.26
C ASP A 137 -12.71 18.24 2.52
N ASP A 138 -13.14 17.20 3.25
CA ASP A 138 -13.80 17.33 4.55
C ASP A 138 -12.80 17.63 5.69
N TYR A 139 -11.50 17.42 5.45
CA TYR A 139 -10.45 17.42 6.47
C TYR A 139 -9.36 18.47 6.23
N VAL A 140 -9.02 18.75 4.96
CA VAL A 140 -7.95 19.68 4.58
C VAL A 140 -8.39 20.66 3.50
N HIS A 141 -7.72 21.81 3.46
CA HIS A 141 -7.72 22.72 2.31
C HIS A 141 -6.42 22.56 1.52
N ILE A 142 -6.56 22.55 0.19
CA ILE A 142 -5.42 22.62 -0.73
C ILE A 142 -5.26 24.08 -1.18
N LEU A 143 -4.12 24.69 -0.83
CA LEU A 143 -3.77 26.06 -1.18
C LEU A 143 -3.10 26.08 -2.56
N TYR A 144 -3.91 25.99 -3.62
CA TYR A 144 -3.44 25.84 -5.00
C TYR A 144 -2.51 26.97 -5.48
N ASP A 145 -2.62 28.15 -4.90
CA ASP A 145 -1.76 29.29 -5.24
C ASP A 145 -0.32 29.11 -4.77
N ASN A 146 -0.07 28.27 -3.76
CA ASN A 146 1.27 27.98 -3.27
C ASN A 146 1.93 26.81 -4.03
N ILE A 147 1.21 26.10 -4.90
CA ILE A 147 1.72 24.92 -5.62
C ILE A 147 2.54 25.33 -6.85
N LYS A 148 3.68 24.65 -7.09
CA LYS A 148 4.52 24.81 -8.29
C LYS A 148 3.69 24.68 -9.58
N PRO A 149 3.94 25.54 -10.59
CA PRO A 149 3.33 25.36 -11.92
C PRO A 149 3.54 23.93 -12.45
N GLY A 150 2.50 23.35 -13.05
CA GLY A 150 2.52 21.99 -13.58
C GLY A 150 2.36 20.86 -12.54
N LYS A 151 2.38 21.16 -11.24
CA LYS A 151 2.25 20.15 -10.16
C LYS A 151 0.87 20.12 -9.49
N LYS A 152 -0.10 20.92 -9.94
CA LYS A 152 -1.48 20.91 -9.39
C LYS A 152 -2.17 19.54 -9.51
N LYS A 153 -1.88 18.80 -10.59
CA LYS A 153 -2.38 17.43 -10.82
C LYS A 153 -1.97 16.43 -9.71
N ASP A 154 -0.87 16.69 -9.01
CA ASP A 154 -0.40 15.82 -7.92
C ASP A 154 -1.32 15.89 -6.67
N PHE A 155 -2.27 16.84 -6.66
CA PHE A 155 -3.27 17.02 -5.60
C PHE A 155 -4.68 16.64 -6.07
N GLU A 156 -4.83 16.06 -7.25
CA GLU A 156 -6.11 15.52 -7.70
C GLU A 156 -6.52 14.34 -6.82
N LYS A 157 -7.81 14.29 -6.50
CA LYS A 157 -8.39 13.19 -5.73
C LYS A 157 -8.46 11.94 -6.61
N HIS A 158 -8.16 10.79 -6.02
CA HIS A 158 -8.44 9.51 -6.64
C HIS A 158 -9.96 9.30 -6.69
N VAL A 159 -10.46 8.90 -7.86
CA VAL A 159 -11.87 8.59 -8.12
C VAL A 159 -11.94 7.10 -8.38
N GLY A 160 -12.62 6.33 -7.52
CA GLY A 160 -12.57 4.87 -7.62
C GLY A 160 -13.34 4.09 -6.58
N SER A 161 -13.41 2.77 -6.81
CA SER A 161 -14.01 1.81 -5.90
C SER A 161 -12.95 0.90 -5.26
N GLY A 162 -12.96 0.80 -3.92
CA GLY A 162 -12.03 -0.07 -3.20
C GLY A 162 -12.18 0.05 -1.69
N LYS A 163 -12.03 -1.07 -0.97
CA LYS A 163 -12.16 -1.09 0.50
C LYS A 163 -11.20 -0.13 1.21
N ILE A 164 -10.04 0.14 0.61
CA ILE A 164 -8.97 1.00 1.13
C ILE A 164 -9.32 2.50 0.99
N LEU A 165 -10.25 2.87 0.10
CA LEU A 165 -10.55 4.27 -0.24
C LEU A 165 -11.62 4.94 0.65
N ASN A 166 -12.38 4.16 1.43
CA ASN A 166 -13.54 4.63 2.19
C ASN A 166 -13.34 4.59 3.71
N GLU A 167 -12.20 5.10 4.18
CA GLU A 167 -11.84 5.08 5.60
C GLU A 167 -11.60 6.49 6.17
N GLU A 168 -11.57 6.58 7.49
CA GLU A 168 -11.30 7.83 8.19
C GLU A 168 -9.97 8.45 7.76
N TYR A 169 -9.96 9.79 7.75
CA TYR A 169 -8.82 10.57 7.31
C TYR A 169 -7.71 10.56 8.36
N ASP A 170 -6.54 10.09 7.97
CA ASP A 170 -5.39 9.94 8.87
C ASP A 170 -4.33 11.02 8.61
N PHE A 171 -4.35 12.09 9.40
CA PHE A 171 -3.34 13.16 9.32
C PHE A 171 -1.91 12.70 9.66
N LEU A 172 -1.76 11.55 10.32
CA LEU A 172 -0.47 10.99 10.74
C LEU A 172 0.04 9.90 9.79
N SER A 173 -0.73 9.55 8.75
CA SER A 173 -0.37 8.51 7.80
C SER A 173 0.98 8.79 7.15
N ILE A 174 1.80 7.75 6.99
CA ILE A 174 3.01 7.82 6.17
C ILE A 174 2.70 8.11 4.69
N MET A 175 1.46 7.85 4.26
CA MET A 175 0.96 8.15 2.91
C MET A 175 0.45 9.58 2.77
N HIS A 176 0.47 10.39 3.83
CA HIS A 176 0.05 11.79 3.78
C HIS A 176 1.21 12.70 3.37
N TYR A 177 0.98 13.53 2.36
CA TYR A 177 1.91 14.60 1.99
C TYR A 177 2.20 15.56 3.14
N SER A 178 3.43 16.07 3.18
CA SER A 178 3.83 17.13 4.08
C SER A 178 3.02 18.42 3.82
N PRO A 179 2.94 19.34 4.80
CA PRO A 179 2.28 20.63 4.62
C PRO A 179 2.85 21.46 3.47
N TYR A 180 4.08 21.19 3.05
CA TYR A 180 4.86 21.99 2.10
C TYR A 180 5.06 21.28 0.76
N ALA A 181 4.38 20.14 0.55
CA ALA A 181 4.51 19.34 -0.66
C ALA A 181 4.32 20.20 -1.92
N LYS A 182 5.25 20.09 -2.87
CA LYS A 182 5.25 20.82 -4.15
C LYS A 182 5.11 22.34 -4.01
N SER A 183 5.49 22.93 -2.88
CA SER A 183 5.43 24.38 -2.65
C SER A 183 6.38 25.15 -3.56
N LYS A 184 5.91 26.28 -4.12
CA LYS A 184 6.68 27.18 -5.00
C LYS A 184 7.38 28.31 -4.25
N ASN A 185 6.87 28.66 -3.07
CA ASN A 185 7.26 29.83 -2.28
C ASN A 185 7.68 29.48 -0.85
N GLY A 186 7.69 28.20 -0.48
CA GLY A 186 8.01 27.75 0.88
C GLY A 186 6.84 27.84 1.86
N GLU A 187 5.68 28.31 1.40
CA GLU A 187 4.43 28.33 2.16
C GLU A 187 3.71 26.98 2.09
N LYS A 188 2.78 26.77 3.03
CA LYS A 188 2.00 25.53 3.08
C LYS A 188 1.11 25.40 1.84
N THR A 189 1.04 24.19 1.28
CA THR A 189 0.12 23.80 0.21
C THR A 189 -1.06 23.00 0.75
N ILE A 190 -0.93 22.41 1.96
CA ILE A 190 -1.99 21.67 2.65
C ILE A 190 -2.14 22.23 4.06
N ILE A 191 -3.37 22.59 4.45
CA ILE A 191 -3.71 22.98 5.83
C ILE A 191 -4.93 22.20 6.32
N PRO A 192 -4.98 21.80 7.61
CA PRO A 192 -6.18 21.19 8.17
C PRO A 192 -7.32 22.21 8.26
N LYS A 193 -8.56 21.72 8.14
CA LYS A 193 -9.76 22.51 8.45
C LYS A 193 -9.91 22.76 9.95
N ASN A 194 -9.59 21.77 10.77
CA ASN A 194 -9.55 21.92 12.21
C ASN A 194 -8.20 22.51 12.65
N SER A 195 -8.20 23.73 13.17
CA SER A 195 -7.00 24.47 13.59
C SER A 195 -6.26 23.84 14.77
N SER A 196 -6.89 22.96 15.54
CA SER A 196 -6.22 22.19 16.60
C SER A 196 -5.28 21.11 16.06
N ILE A 197 -5.39 20.77 14.78
CA ILE A 197 -4.55 19.75 14.13
C ILE A 197 -3.28 20.41 13.59
N VAL A 198 -2.13 19.89 14.00
CA VAL A 198 -0.82 20.32 13.49
C VAL A 198 -0.30 19.29 12.50
N LEU A 199 -0.41 19.58 11.21
CA LEU A 199 0.21 18.76 10.17
C LEU A 199 1.73 18.91 10.16
N LYS A 200 2.42 17.79 9.95
CA LYS A 200 3.87 17.69 9.84
C LYS A 200 4.25 16.64 8.80
N LYS A 201 5.54 16.56 8.50
CA LYS A 201 6.13 15.47 7.75
C LYS A 201 6.04 14.17 8.57
N ASN A 202 5.42 13.12 8.02
CA ASN A 202 5.31 11.81 8.66
C ASN A 202 6.33 10.83 8.07
N THR A 203 7.05 10.11 8.92
CA THR A 203 8.12 9.17 8.51
C THR A 203 7.98 7.77 9.10
N LYS A 204 6.83 7.48 9.73
CA LYS A 204 6.53 6.19 10.36
C LYS A 204 5.09 5.82 10.05
N LEU A 205 4.81 4.52 10.03
CA LEU A 205 3.44 4.02 9.98
C LEU A 205 2.67 4.57 11.18
N SER A 206 1.52 5.17 10.89
CA SER A 206 0.56 5.54 11.92
C SER A 206 -0.12 4.27 12.47
N LYS A 207 -0.85 4.43 13.58
CA LYS A 207 -1.72 3.37 14.08
C LYS A 207 -2.78 3.00 13.04
N MET A 208 -3.37 4.00 12.39
CA MET A 208 -4.41 3.80 11.40
C MET A 208 -3.85 3.08 10.16
N ASP A 209 -2.67 3.44 9.64
CA ASP A 209 -2.02 2.74 8.52
C ASP A 209 -2.00 1.22 8.74
N VAL A 210 -1.60 0.79 9.95
CA VAL A 210 -1.56 -0.62 10.35
C VAL A 210 -2.97 -1.24 10.42
N GLU A 211 -3.95 -0.52 10.98
CA GLU A 211 -5.35 -0.95 11.02
C GLU A 211 -5.92 -1.13 9.61
N LYS A 212 -5.63 -0.19 8.68
CA LYS A 212 -6.08 -0.27 7.29
C LYS A 212 -5.46 -1.48 6.59
N ILE A 213 -4.16 -1.74 6.80
CA ILE A 213 -3.47 -2.93 6.27
C ILE A 213 -4.16 -4.21 6.77
N ASN A 214 -4.37 -4.33 8.08
CA ASN A 214 -4.97 -5.51 8.69
C ASN A 214 -6.43 -5.72 8.26
N LYS A 215 -7.21 -4.65 8.15
CA LYS A 215 -8.58 -4.72 7.63
C LYS A 215 -8.62 -5.13 6.16
N ALA A 216 -7.67 -4.66 5.35
CA ALA A 216 -7.59 -5.00 3.94
C ALA A 216 -7.15 -6.46 3.69
N TYR A 217 -6.19 -6.98 4.46
CA TYR A 217 -5.52 -8.24 4.15
C TYR A 217 -5.73 -9.37 5.17
N CYS A 218 -5.84 -9.04 6.45
CA CYS A 218 -5.68 -10.01 7.55
C CYS A 218 -7.01 -10.44 8.16
N ASN A 219 -8.00 -9.54 8.20
CA ASN A 219 -9.30 -9.82 8.81
C ASN A 219 -10.25 -10.56 7.85
N LYS A 220 -9.73 -11.51 7.05
CA LYS A 220 -10.57 -12.33 6.17
C LYS A 220 -11.40 -13.29 7.02
N PRO A 221 -12.74 -13.36 6.81
CA PRO A 221 -13.54 -14.36 7.49
C PRO A 221 -13.03 -15.74 7.13
N VAL A 222 -12.82 -16.59 8.14
CA VAL A 222 -12.54 -18.02 7.95
C VAL A 222 -13.68 -18.58 7.11
N PRO A 223 -13.42 -19.29 5.99
CA PRO A 223 -14.46 -20.00 5.28
C PRO A 223 -15.12 -20.97 6.26
N THR A 224 -16.38 -20.73 6.62
CA THR A 224 -17.17 -21.69 7.38
C THR A 224 -17.30 -22.94 6.51
N SER A 225 -16.55 -23.99 6.85
CA SER A 225 -16.73 -25.31 6.28
C SER A 225 -18.13 -25.81 6.65
N THR A 226 -19.12 -25.51 5.84
CA THR A 226 -20.44 -26.14 5.93
C THR A 226 -20.37 -27.44 5.13
N THR A 227 -19.73 -28.44 5.73
CA THR A 227 -20.02 -29.84 5.44
C THR A 227 -20.60 -30.44 6.72
N GLN A 228 -21.89 -30.20 6.94
CA GLN A 228 -22.67 -31.16 7.73
C GLN A 228 -22.96 -32.33 6.80
N ASP A 229 -22.07 -33.32 6.84
CA ASP A 229 -22.43 -34.66 6.40
C ASP A 229 -23.59 -35.13 7.28
N LYS A 230 -24.79 -35.11 6.71
CA LYS A 230 -25.95 -35.80 7.29
C LYS A 230 -25.61 -37.29 7.25
N ILE A 231 -25.18 -37.83 8.39
CA ILE A 231 -25.20 -39.27 8.63
C ILE A 231 -26.67 -39.71 8.53
N VAL A 232 -27.03 -40.30 7.41
CA VAL A 232 -28.30 -41.00 7.24
C VAL A 232 -28.18 -42.31 8.01
N ILE A 233 -28.77 -42.36 9.20
CA ILE A 233 -29.00 -43.62 9.90
C ILE A 233 -30.14 -44.34 9.16
N ASN A 234 -29.80 -45.31 8.31
CA ASN A 234 -30.78 -46.22 7.73
C ASN A 234 -31.30 -47.15 8.84
N GLY A 235 -32.52 -46.85 9.31
CA GLY A 235 -33.29 -47.72 10.18
C GLY A 235 -33.62 -49.04 9.48
N SER A 236 -33.24 -50.15 10.11
CA SER A 236 -33.63 -51.49 9.73
C SER A 236 -35.11 -51.72 10.06
N ARG A 237 -35.90 -52.15 9.06
CA ARG A 237 -37.16 -52.87 9.30
C ARG A 237 -37.23 -54.11 8.43
N SER A 238 -37.23 -55.25 9.13
CA SER A 238 -38.08 -56.44 8.96
C SER A 238 -38.22 -57.03 7.56
N LYS A 239 -37.58 -58.19 7.34
CA LYS A 239 -38.03 -59.19 6.36
C LYS A 239 -38.91 -60.21 7.08
N THR A 240 -40.19 -60.21 6.76
CA THR A 240 -41.13 -61.31 6.99
C THR A 240 -40.80 -62.47 6.04
N ARG A 241 -40.62 -63.67 6.60
CA ARG A 241 -40.48 -64.93 5.85
C ARG A 241 -41.81 -65.69 5.96
N ALA A 242 -42.56 -65.75 4.87
CA ALA A 242 -43.68 -66.66 4.72
C ALA A 242 -43.19 -67.95 4.05
N SER A 243 -43.30 -69.07 4.76
CA SER A 243 -43.15 -70.42 4.22
C SER A 243 -44.50 -70.89 3.67
N LYS A 244 -44.55 -71.28 2.40
CA LYS A 244 -45.60 -72.15 1.85
C LYS A 244 -45.08 -73.58 1.76
N LEU A 245 -46.04 -74.49 1.96
CA LEU A 245 -46.02 -75.95 1.83
C LEU A 245 -45.23 -76.46 0.62
#